data_AF-A0A9Q9F326-F1
#
_entry.id   AF-A0A9Q9F326-F1
#
_cell.length_a   1.000
_cell.length_b   1.000
_cell.length_c   1.000
_cell.angle_alpha   90.00
_cell.angle_beta   90.00
_cell.angle_gamma   90.00
#
_symmetry.space_group_name_H-M   'P 1'
#
loop_
_entity.id
_entity.type
_entity.pdbx_description
1 polymer ?
#
loop_
_entity_poly.entity_id
_entity_poly.type
_entity_poly.pdbx_seq_one_letter_code
_entity_poly.pdbx_strand_id
1 'polypeptide(L)'
;MLALSLFLIVIRETTVIFSITFLIILLLNIFNYKVILLGISLFTILFLSWNITFWILAGHQNLKIGGDFEIVKVYSHSFIIKYNNINVLIKMFKHHYKVGNIIYVSGKISMIEKITSFNKSVNVFLEIHKPFIKFISNNENTNYFHTRPFPSNIFLNLILFSKKIPESKEVNELLNQLNISHFFVISGFHFSILFFILNFMLKKIKFTKNISEAITL
;
A
#
# COMPACT_ATOMS: atom_id res chain seq x y z
N MET A 1 1.79 14.36 11.94
CA MET A 1 1.38 12.96 11.66
C MET A 1 2.50 12.11 11.06
N LEU A 2 3.22 12.58 10.02
CA LEU A 2 4.39 11.87 9.46
C LEU A 2 5.50 11.56 10.48
N ALA A 3 5.76 12.48 11.41
CA ALA A 3 6.71 12.27 12.50
C ALA A 3 6.25 11.17 13.48
N LEU A 4 4.93 11.04 13.73
CA LEU A 4 4.35 10.02 14.61
C LEU A 4 4.42 8.64 13.95
N SER A 5 4.21 8.56 12.63
CA SER A 5 4.38 7.32 11.87
C SER A 5 5.85 6.89 11.75
N LEU A 6 6.79 7.83 11.59
CA LEU A 6 8.23 7.56 11.62
C LEU A 6 8.68 7.08 13.01
N PHE A 7 8.13 7.67 14.07
CA PHE A 7 8.37 7.27 15.45
C PHE A 7 7.90 5.83 15.72
N LEU A 8 6.72 5.45 15.24
CA LEU A 8 6.16 4.10 15.37
C LEU A 8 6.97 3.03 14.61
N ILE A 9 7.66 3.41 13.53
CA ILE A 9 8.49 2.50 12.73
C ILE A 9 9.82 2.17 13.42
N VAL A 10 10.39 3.12 14.17
CA VAL A 10 11.66 2.95 14.90
C VAL A 10 11.49 2.03 16.13
N ILE A 11 10.31 2.04 16.75
CA ILE A 11 10.03 1.40 18.05
C ILE A 11 10.29 -0.11 18.07
N ARG A 12 10.26 -0.84 16.95
CA ARG A 12 10.29 -2.31 17.04
C ARG A 12 11.67 -2.93 17.34
N GLU A 13 12.77 -2.32 16.89
CA GLU A 13 14.14 -2.75 17.30
C GLU A 13 14.64 -2.02 18.53
N THR A 14 13.90 -1.01 18.97
CA THR A 14 14.27 -0.09 20.03
C THR A 14 13.20 -0.03 21.12
N THR A 15 12.35 -1.06 21.29
CA THR A 15 11.27 -1.06 22.29
C THR A 15 11.82 -0.78 23.68
N VAL A 16 13.01 -1.34 23.96
CA VAL A 16 13.79 -1.08 25.19
C VAL A 16 14.24 0.38 25.27
N ILE A 17 14.86 0.92 24.21
CA ILE A 17 15.35 2.31 24.17
C ILE A 17 14.19 3.33 24.24
N PHE A 18 13.07 3.05 23.57
CA PHE A 18 11.84 3.84 23.66
C PHE A 18 11.26 3.80 25.07
N SER A 19 11.19 2.61 25.69
CA SER A 19 10.71 2.48 27.07
C SER A 19 11.61 3.23 28.06
N ILE A 20 12.93 3.18 27.86
CA ILE A 20 13.90 3.89 28.68
C ILE A 20 13.80 5.41 28.48
N THR A 21 13.74 5.89 27.24
CA THR A 21 13.61 7.33 26.96
C THR A 21 12.28 7.90 27.44
N PHE A 22 11.19 7.14 27.28
CA PHE A 22 9.88 7.48 27.83
C PHE A 22 9.89 7.53 29.36
N LEU A 23 10.53 6.57 30.03
CA LEU A 23 10.72 6.58 31.48
C LEU A 23 11.53 7.81 31.94
N ILE A 24 12.62 8.16 31.23
CA ILE A 24 13.43 9.34 31.54
C ILE A 24 12.60 10.63 31.41
N ILE A 25 11.78 10.76 30.37
CA ILE A 25 10.91 11.93 30.18
C ILE A 25 9.89 12.05 31.32
N LEU A 26 9.32 10.93 31.78
CA LEU A 26 8.40 10.90 32.92
C LEU A 26 9.12 11.29 34.22
N LEU A 27 10.32 10.77 34.47
CA LEU A 27 11.12 11.10 35.65
C LEU A 27 11.53 12.58 35.69
N LEU A 28 11.95 13.16 34.55
CA LEU A 28 12.30 14.58 34.44
C LEU A 28 11.10 15.51 34.70
N ASN A 29 9.88 15.02 34.49
CA ASN A 29 8.64 15.77 34.67
C ASN A 29 7.81 15.29 35.88
N ILE A 30 8.44 14.63 36.87
CA ILE A 30 7.72 13.99 37.97
C ILE A 30 6.87 14.95 38.82
N PHE A 31 7.20 16.24 38.81
CA PHE A 31 6.44 17.28 39.52
C PHE A 31 5.31 17.88 38.69
N ASN A 32 5.23 17.59 37.38
CA ASN A 32 4.19 18.08 36.49
C ASN A 32 3.16 16.97 36.20
N TYR A 33 2.16 16.86 37.08
CA TYR A 33 1.14 15.81 37.00
C TYR A 33 0.39 15.74 35.66
N LYS A 34 0.23 16.88 34.96
CA LYS A 34 -0.42 16.92 33.63
C LYS A 34 0.41 16.18 32.58
N VAL A 35 1.73 16.33 32.61
CA VAL A 35 2.66 15.64 31.70
C VAL A 35 2.66 14.14 31.99
N ILE A 36 2.62 13.75 33.27
CA ILE A 36 2.54 12.34 33.68
C ILE A 36 1.23 11.69 33.18
N LEU A 37 0.08 12.34 33.41
CA LEU A 37 -1.22 11.85 32.96
C LEU A 37 -1.27 11.70 31.44
N LEU A 38 -0.82 12.71 30.70
CA LEU A 38 -0.74 12.65 29.24
C LEU A 38 0.19 11.53 28.78
N GLY A 39 1.38 11.42 29.37
CA GLY A 39 2.34 10.36 29.07
C GLY A 39 1.75 8.98 29.28
N ILE A 40 1.19 8.70 30.46
CA ILE A 40 0.56 7.42 30.79
C ILE A 40 -0.58 7.11 29.80
N SER A 41 -1.44 8.10 29.50
CA SER A 41 -2.53 7.90 28.54
C SER A 41 -2.03 7.55 27.14
N LEU A 42 -0.94 8.18 26.69
CA LEU A 42 -0.37 7.93 25.37
C LEU A 42 0.31 6.56 25.34
N PHE A 43 1.04 6.19 26.41
CA PHE A 43 1.65 4.88 26.55
C PHE A 43 0.62 3.76 26.56
N THR A 44 -0.48 3.90 27.31
CA THR A 44 -1.53 2.87 27.36
C THR A 44 -2.21 2.69 26.01
N ILE A 45 -2.51 3.77 25.28
CA ILE A 45 -3.06 3.69 23.93
C ILE A 45 -2.11 2.95 22.99
N LEU A 46 -0.82 3.30 23.00
CA LEU A 46 0.19 2.65 22.17
C LEU A 46 0.36 1.17 22.52
N PHE A 47 0.42 0.85 23.82
CA PHE A 47 0.56 -0.51 24.31
C PHE A 47 -0.65 -1.37 23.93
N LEU A 48 -1.87 -0.86 24.10
CA LEU A 48 -3.10 -1.57 23.69
C LEU A 48 -3.13 -1.79 22.18
N SER A 49 -2.84 -0.75 21.38
CA SER A 49 -2.80 -0.85 19.93
C SER A 49 -1.81 -1.93 19.45
N TRP A 50 -0.63 -2.00 20.09
CA TRP A 50 0.37 -3.02 19.80
C TRP A 50 -0.15 -4.43 20.10
N ASN A 51 -0.73 -4.63 21.29
CA ASN A 51 -1.24 -5.93 21.72
C ASN A 51 -2.40 -6.42 20.84
N ILE A 52 -3.33 -5.54 20.46
CA ILE A 52 -4.45 -5.88 19.56
C ILE A 52 -3.90 -6.35 18.21
N THR A 53 -2.93 -5.61 17.65
CA THR A 53 -2.31 -5.98 16.36
C THR A 53 -1.61 -7.34 16.46
N PHE A 54 -0.87 -7.58 17.54
CA PHE A 54 -0.21 -8.86 17.78
C PHE A 54 -1.21 -10.01 17.92
N TRP A 55 -2.30 -9.81 18.68
CA TRP A 55 -3.36 -10.81 18.83
C TRP A 55 -4.03 -11.18 17.50
N ILE A 56 -4.35 -10.18 16.68
CA ILE A 56 -4.91 -10.41 15.34
C ILE A 56 -3.94 -11.26 14.50
N LEU A 57 -2.65 -10.92 14.48
CA LEU A 57 -1.64 -11.67 13.73
C LEU A 57 -1.44 -13.09 14.27
N ALA A 58 -1.42 -13.25 15.60
CA ALA A 58 -1.28 -14.54 16.27
C ALA A 58 -2.47 -15.47 16.00
N GLY A 59 -3.69 -14.93 15.93
CA GLY A 59 -4.88 -15.69 15.56
C GLY A 59 -4.82 -16.31 14.16
N HIS A 60 -3.94 -15.81 13.29
CA HIS A 60 -3.73 -16.35 11.94
C HIS A 60 -2.58 -17.37 11.86
N GLN A 61 -1.84 -17.55 12.95
CA GLN A 61 -0.74 -18.50 12.99
C GLN A 61 -1.26 -19.94 12.85
N ASN A 62 -0.59 -20.72 12.01
CA ASN A 62 -0.90 -22.11 11.73
C ASN A 62 -2.23 -22.39 11.02
N LEU A 63 -2.96 -21.36 10.58
CA LEU A 63 -4.15 -21.55 9.77
C LEU A 63 -3.79 -22.12 8.39
N LYS A 64 -4.54 -23.14 7.97
CA LYS A 64 -4.50 -23.63 6.59
C LYS A 64 -5.44 -22.78 5.76
N ILE A 65 -4.93 -22.22 4.67
CA ILE A 65 -5.73 -21.48 3.69
C ILE A 65 -5.75 -22.23 2.36
N GLY A 66 -6.82 -22.03 1.61
CA GLY A 66 -6.99 -22.52 0.24
C GLY A 66 -8.05 -21.67 -0.45
N GLY A 67 -7.68 -20.98 -1.51
CA GLY A 67 -8.62 -20.13 -2.24
C GLY A 67 -7.94 -19.21 -3.25
N ASP A 68 -8.77 -18.40 -3.89
CA ASP A 68 -8.36 -17.48 -4.94
C ASP A 68 -8.04 -16.11 -4.34
N PHE A 69 -6.84 -15.60 -4.64
CA PHE A 69 -6.36 -14.34 -4.10
C PHE A 69 -5.81 -13.45 -5.21
N GLU A 70 -6.10 -12.15 -5.10
CA GLU A 70 -5.47 -11.14 -5.93
C GLU A 70 -4.08 -10.77 -5.40
N ILE A 71 -3.12 -10.69 -6.32
CA ILE A 71 -1.77 -10.22 -6.00
C ILE A 71 -1.77 -8.70 -5.89
N VAL A 72 -1.46 -8.19 -4.69
CA VAL A 72 -1.44 -6.76 -4.39
C VAL A 72 -0.11 -6.11 -4.77
N LYS A 73 1.00 -6.82 -4.54
CA LYS A 73 2.35 -6.34 -4.86
C LYS A 73 3.24 -7.48 -5.32
N VAL A 74 4.15 -7.17 -6.23
CA VAL A 74 5.09 -8.11 -6.83
C VAL A 74 6.51 -7.60 -6.62
N TYR A 75 7.42 -8.50 -6.21
CA TYR A 75 8.85 -8.28 -6.09
C TYR A 75 9.59 -9.37 -6.87
N SER A 76 10.92 -9.29 -6.95
CA SER A 76 11.72 -10.23 -7.75
C SER A 76 11.62 -11.70 -7.31
N HIS A 77 11.43 -11.95 -6.00
CA HIS A 77 11.43 -13.30 -5.41
C HIS A 77 10.24 -13.55 -4.48
N SER A 78 9.25 -12.66 -4.51
CA SER A 78 8.08 -12.79 -3.65
C SER A 78 6.96 -11.91 -4.16
N PHE A 79 5.74 -12.23 -3.75
CA PHE A 79 4.59 -11.38 -3.96
C PHE A 79 3.73 -11.37 -2.70
N ILE A 80 2.83 -10.39 -2.63
CA ILE A 80 1.94 -10.19 -1.49
C ILE A 80 0.50 -10.43 -1.95
N ILE A 81 -0.21 -11.26 -1.19
CA ILE A 81 -1.67 -11.43 -1.31
C ILE A 81 -2.36 -10.80 -0.09
N LYS A 82 -3.67 -10.55 -0.22
CA LYS A 82 -4.50 -10.05 0.89
C LYS A 82 -5.45 -11.16 1.35
N TYR A 83 -5.29 -11.60 2.59
CA TYR A 83 -6.15 -12.59 3.26
C TYR A 83 -6.84 -11.92 4.46
N ASN A 84 -8.17 -11.86 4.49
CA ASN A 84 -8.93 -11.22 5.57
C ASN A 84 -8.43 -9.82 5.95
N ASN A 85 -8.13 -8.99 4.94
CA ASN A 85 -7.52 -7.67 5.09
C ASN A 85 -6.08 -7.60 5.63
N ILE A 86 -5.41 -8.75 5.79
CA ILE A 86 -4.02 -8.83 6.20
C ILE A 86 -3.14 -9.18 5.00
N ASN A 87 -1.99 -8.51 4.88
CA ASN A 87 -1.02 -8.83 3.85
C ASN A 87 -0.22 -10.08 4.23
N VAL A 88 -0.15 -11.05 3.31
CA VAL A 88 0.60 -12.29 3.50
C VAL A 88 1.68 -12.39 2.42
N LEU A 89 2.92 -12.64 2.83
CA LEU A 89 4.06 -12.82 1.94
C LEU A 89 4.07 -14.23 1.37
N ILE A 90 4.26 -14.34 0.06
CA ILE A 90 4.54 -15.60 -0.59
C ILE A 90 5.91 -15.51 -1.24
N LYS A 91 6.86 -16.29 -0.71
CA LYS A 91 8.22 -16.39 -1.25
C LYS A 91 8.24 -17.40 -2.39
N MET A 92 8.69 -16.97 -3.57
CA MET A 92 8.82 -17.84 -4.73
C MET A 92 9.97 -17.37 -5.62
N PHE A 93 10.88 -18.29 -5.95
CA PHE A 93 11.98 -18.00 -6.87
C PHE A 93 11.46 -17.95 -8.30
N LYS A 94 11.70 -16.83 -8.98
CA LYS A 94 11.34 -16.56 -10.39
C LYS A 94 9.86 -16.78 -10.70
N HIS A 95 9.13 -15.69 -10.87
CA HIS A 95 7.73 -15.74 -11.26
C HIS A 95 7.39 -14.68 -12.30
N HIS A 96 6.40 -14.97 -13.14
CA HIS A 96 5.90 -14.04 -14.15
C HIS A 96 4.59 -13.37 -13.74
N TYR A 97 4.21 -13.49 -12.47
CA TYR A 97 3.01 -12.88 -11.93
C TYR A 97 3.10 -11.35 -11.93
N LYS A 98 1.97 -10.70 -12.24
CA LYS A 98 1.80 -9.25 -12.22
C LYS A 98 0.85 -8.85 -11.10
N VAL A 99 0.95 -7.59 -10.68
CA VAL A 99 -0.02 -6.98 -9.76
C VAL A 99 -1.41 -7.09 -10.41
N GLY A 100 -2.40 -7.49 -9.61
CA GLY A 100 -3.76 -7.77 -10.06
C GLY A 100 -3.97 -9.19 -10.58
N ASN A 101 -2.97 -10.04 -10.76
CA ASN A 101 -3.26 -11.44 -11.12
C ASN A 101 -4.06 -12.15 -10.01
N ILE A 102 -5.04 -12.96 -10.41
CA ILE A 102 -5.80 -13.84 -9.53
C ILE A 102 -5.14 -15.22 -9.58
N ILE A 103 -4.74 -15.70 -8.40
CA ILE A 103 -4.04 -16.96 -8.23
C ILE A 103 -4.72 -17.79 -7.14
N TYR A 104 -4.80 -19.10 -7.34
CA TYR A 104 -5.14 -20.02 -6.28
C TYR A 104 -3.91 -20.20 -5.41
N VAL A 105 -4.05 -20.01 -4.09
CA VAL A 105 -3.00 -20.30 -3.12
C VAL A 105 -3.56 -21.23 -2.06
N SER A 106 -2.84 -22.32 -1.79
CA SER A 106 -3.09 -23.13 -0.61
C SER A 106 -1.82 -23.43 0.17
N GLY A 107 -1.90 -23.38 1.49
CA GLY A 107 -0.76 -23.62 2.37
C GLY A 107 -1.07 -23.22 3.81
N LYS A 108 -0.05 -23.30 4.66
CA LYS A 108 -0.13 -22.96 6.08
C LYS A 108 0.46 -21.57 6.31
N ILE A 109 -0.31 -20.67 6.90
CA ILE A 109 0.16 -19.35 7.32
C ILE A 109 1.04 -19.51 8.57
N SER A 110 2.19 -18.86 8.56
CA SER A 110 3.12 -18.72 9.68
C SER A 110 3.46 -17.25 9.90
N MET A 111 3.88 -16.90 11.12
CA MET A 111 4.57 -15.63 11.32
C MET A 111 5.97 -15.72 10.73
N ILE A 112 6.45 -14.60 10.18
CA ILE A 112 7.83 -14.48 9.74
C ILE A 112 8.74 -14.49 10.98
N GLU A 113 9.64 -15.47 11.06
CA GLU A 113 10.53 -15.65 12.22
C GLU A 113 11.43 -14.44 12.46
N LYS A 114 12.09 -13.93 11.40
CA LYS A 114 12.97 -12.76 11.45
C LYS A 114 12.43 -11.63 10.59
N ILE A 115 11.74 -10.70 11.23
CA ILE A 115 11.10 -9.57 10.54
C ILE A 115 12.14 -8.51 10.20
N THR A 116 12.36 -8.32 8.90
CA THR A 116 13.33 -7.36 8.36
C THR A 116 12.73 -5.97 8.16
N SER A 117 13.57 -4.96 7.90
CA SER A 117 13.12 -3.61 7.52
C SER A 117 12.24 -3.59 6.27
N PHE A 118 12.47 -4.51 5.32
CA PHE A 118 11.59 -4.69 4.17
C PHE A 118 10.18 -5.09 4.62
N ASN A 119 10.06 -6.12 5.45
CA ASN A 119 8.77 -6.59 5.96
C ASN A 119 7.99 -5.49 6.67
N LYS A 120 8.69 -4.65 7.46
CA LYS A 120 8.12 -3.48 8.14
C LYS A 120 7.63 -2.43 7.15
N SER A 121 8.42 -2.08 6.13
CA SER A 121 8.05 -1.03 5.17
C SER A 121 6.85 -1.41 4.31
N VAL A 122 6.66 -2.71 4.06
CA VAL A 122 5.51 -3.22 3.28
C VAL A 122 4.33 -3.69 4.15
N ASN A 123 4.44 -3.57 5.47
CA ASN A 123 3.46 -4.04 6.45
C ASN A 123 3.06 -5.50 6.25
N VAL A 124 4.04 -6.41 6.28
CA VAL A 124 3.84 -7.85 6.16
C VAL A 124 4.53 -8.60 7.28
N PHE A 125 3.78 -9.36 8.05
CA PHE A 125 4.28 -10.13 9.21
C PHE A 125 3.98 -11.63 9.12
N LEU A 126 3.17 -12.02 8.14
CA LEU A 126 2.76 -13.39 7.89
C LEU A 126 3.36 -13.87 6.57
N GLU A 127 3.70 -15.14 6.51
CA GLU A 127 4.13 -15.80 5.28
C GLU A 127 3.49 -17.18 5.13
N ILE A 128 3.56 -17.72 3.92
CA ILE A 128 3.21 -19.12 3.66
C ILE A 128 4.45 -19.84 3.20
N HIS A 129 4.87 -20.86 3.97
CA HIS A 129 5.98 -21.72 3.56
C HIS A 129 5.48 -22.80 2.61
N LYS A 130 6.20 -22.99 1.50
CA LYS A 130 5.92 -24.01 0.47
C LYS A 130 4.44 -24.01 0.01
N PRO A 131 3.89 -22.86 -0.43
CA PRO A 131 2.52 -22.82 -0.92
C PRO A 131 2.40 -23.63 -2.21
N PHE A 132 1.25 -24.26 -2.39
CA PHE A 132 0.78 -24.65 -3.71
C PHE A 132 0.14 -23.42 -4.36
N ILE A 133 0.57 -23.10 -5.58
CA ILE A 133 0.13 -21.91 -6.31
C ILE A 133 -0.28 -22.34 -7.71
N LYS A 134 -1.46 -21.89 -8.16
CA LYS A 134 -1.92 -22.08 -9.52
C LYS A 134 -2.44 -20.76 -10.07
N PHE A 135 -2.00 -20.39 -11.27
CA PHE A 135 -2.54 -19.24 -11.97
C PHE A 135 -4.01 -19.50 -12.36
N ILE A 136 -4.87 -18.51 -12.14
CA ILE A 136 -6.29 -18.59 -12.54
C ILE A 136 -6.54 -17.62 -13.69
N SER A 137 -6.34 -16.33 -13.46
CA SER A 137 -6.66 -15.31 -14.45
C SER A 137 -5.92 -13.99 -14.18
N ASN A 138 -5.92 -13.12 -15.18
CA ASN A 138 -5.56 -11.73 -14.97
C ASN A 138 -6.81 -10.99 -14.44
N ASN A 139 -6.66 -10.12 -13.43
CA ASN A 139 -7.69 -9.13 -13.16
C ASN A 139 -7.67 -8.11 -14.31
N GLU A 140 -8.68 -8.18 -15.17
CA GLU A 140 -8.86 -7.27 -16.30
C GLU A 140 -9.15 -5.83 -15.85
N ASN A 141 -9.37 -5.57 -14.57
CA ASN A 141 -9.62 -4.22 -14.04
C ASN A 141 -8.36 -3.38 -13.79
N THR A 142 -7.26 -3.62 -14.50
CA THR A 142 -6.06 -2.77 -14.37
C THR A 142 -5.92 -1.81 -15.54
N ASN A 143 -6.38 -0.57 -15.31
CA ASN A 143 -6.27 0.61 -16.16
C ASN A 143 -6.86 0.46 -17.58
N TYR A 144 -8.01 1.11 -17.81
CA TYR A 144 -8.57 1.37 -19.14
C TYR A 144 -7.52 1.84 -20.17
N PHE A 145 -6.44 2.50 -19.73
CA PHE A 145 -5.34 2.95 -20.59
C PHE A 145 -4.54 1.83 -21.25
N HIS A 146 -4.39 0.65 -20.65
CA HIS A 146 -3.65 -0.47 -21.25
C HIS A 146 -4.39 -1.11 -22.43
N THR A 147 -5.72 -0.95 -22.50
CA THR A 147 -6.53 -1.43 -23.62
C THR A 147 -6.47 -0.51 -24.85
N ARG A 148 -5.88 0.69 -24.72
CA ARG A 148 -5.70 1.60 -25.84
C ARG A 148 -4.51 1.16 -26.69
N PRO A 149 -4.61 1.26 -28.03
CA PRO A 149 -3.52 0.88 -28.91
C PRO A 149 -2.28 1.75 -28.68
N PHE A 150 -1.11 1.18 -28.96
CA PHE A 150 0.13 1.95 -29.08
C PHE A 150 0.00 2.97 -30.23
N PRO A 151 0.55 4.20 -30.10
CA PRO A 151 1.29 4.76 -28.97
C PRO A 151 0.41 5.51 -27.95
N SER A 152 -0.92 5.56 -28.15
CA SER A 152 -1.84 6.38 -27.37
C SER A 152 -1.83 6.03 -25.88
N ASN A 153 -1.64 4.76 -25.53
CA ASN A 153 -1.50 4.30 -24.15
C ASN A 153 -0.29 4.92 -23.43
N ILE A 154 0.84 5.11 -24.12
CA ILE A 154 2.06 5.71 -23.57
C ILE A 154 1.86 7.20 -23.33
N PHE A 155 1.31 7.91 -24.32
CA PHE A 155 1.04 9.34 -24.18
C PHE A 155 0.02 9.64 -23.08
N LEU A 156 -1.06 8.86 -22.96
CA LEU A 156 -2.06 9.05 -21.91
C LEU A 156 -1.46 8.81 -20.50
N ASN A 157 -0.62 7.80 -20.33
CA ASN A 157 0.07 7.55 -19.06
C ASN A 157 1.07 8.65 -18.71
N LEU A 158 1.75 9.21 -19.70
CA LEU A 158 2.67 10.34 -19.51
C LEU A 158 1.92 11.64 -19.17
N ILE A 159 0.83 11.97 -19.85
CA ILE A 159 0.05 13.20 -19.64
C ILE A 159 -0.68 13.16 -18.29
N LEU A 160 -1.32 12.05 -17.94
CA LEU A 160 -2.22 12.00 -16.78
C LEU A 160 -1.49 11.66 -15.48
N PHE A 161 -0.45 10.84 -15.54
CA PHE A 161 0.21 10.30 -14.35
C PHE A 161 1.70 10.60 -14.29
N SER A 162 2.27 11.30 -15.28
CA SER A 162 3.70 11.56 -15.40
C SER A 162 4.53 10.28 -15.27
N LYS A 163 3.97 9.13 -15.68
CA LYS A 163 4.57 7.80 -15.45
C LYS A 163 5.16 7.25 -16.73
N LYS A 164 6.47 7.00 -16.71
CA LYS A 164 7.16 6.29 -17.80
C LYS A 164 6.84 4.80 -17.76
N ILE A 165 6.49 4.22 -18.91
CA ILE A 165 6.25 2.79 -19.06
C ILE A 165 7.56 2.13 -19.56
N PRO A 166 8.05 1.04 -18.95
CA PRO A 166 9.32 0.42 -19.34
C PRO A 166 9.42 0.01 -20.82
N GLU A 167 8.29 -0.38 -21.42
CA GLU A 167 8.17 -0.83 -22.81
C GLU A 167 8.26 0.33 -23.84
N SER A 168 8.37 1.59 -23.38
CA SER A 168 8.31 2.80 -24.23
C SER A 168 9.67 3.47 -24.46
N LYS A 169 10.77 2.70 -24.49
CA LYS A 169 12.13 3.24 -24.57
C LYS A 169 12.33 4.21 -25.74
N GLU A 170 11.92 3.83 -26.94
CA GLU A 170 12.02 4.65 -28.15
C GLU A 170 11.19 5.95 -28.07
N VAL A 171 9.97 5.86 -27.54
CA VAL A 171 9.11 7.04 -27.35
C VAL A 171 9.71 7.99 -26.31
N ASN A 172 10.25 7.48 -25.20
CA ASN A 172 10.90 8.31 -24.19
C ASN A 172 12.19 8.97 -24.71
N GLU A 173 12.95 8.27 -25.54
CA GLU A 173 14.14 8.82 -26.20
C GLU A 173 13.75 9.93 -27.17
N LEU A 174 12.71 9.74 -27.98
CA LEU A 174 12.17 10.77 -28.87
C LEU A 174 11.69 12.01 -28.10
N LEU A 175 10.95 11.82 -27.00
CA LEU A 175 10.46 12.92 -26.17
C LEU A 175 11.60 13.71 -25.50
N ASN A 176 12.71 13.04 -25.16
CA ASN A 176 13.92 13.67 -24.64
C ASN A 176 14.69 14.41 -25.76
N GLN A 177 14.82 13.81 -26.95
CA GLN A 177 15.45 14.47 -28.11
C GLN A 177 14.70 15.74 -28.50
N LEU A 178 13.37 15.70 -28.47
CA LEU A 178 12.50 16.85 -28.73
C LEU A 178 12.45 17.83 -27.54
N ASN A 179 13.10 17.53 -26.42
CA ASN A 179 13.08 18.29 -25.17
C ASN A 179 11.68 18.65 -24.66
N ILE A 180 10.67 17.82 -24.94
CA ILE A 180 9.27 18.07 -24.54
C ILE A 180 8.83 17.26 -23.32
N SER A 181 9.72 16.44 -22.75
CA SER A 181 9.42 15.61 -21.57
C SER A 181 8.94 16.42 -20.36
N HIS A 182 9.46 17.64 -20.18
CA HIS A 182 9.06 18.56 -19.10
C HIS A 182 7.60 19.02 -19.22
N PHE A 183 7.05 19.16 -20.44
CA PHE A 183 5.65 19.53 -20.65
C PHE A 183 4.68 18.47 -20.12
N PHE A 184 5.08 17.19 -20.07
CA PHE A 184 4.26 16.11 -19.50
C PHE A 184 4.23 16.14 -17.98
N VAL A 185 5.35 16.49 -17.34
CA VAL A 185 5.42 16.68 -15.88
C VAL A 185 4.58 17.89 -15.46
N ILE A 186 4.70 18.99 -16.21
CA ILE A 186 3.95 20.22 -15.98
C ILE A 186 2.46 19.96 -16.23
N SER A 187 2.08 19.37 -17.37
CA SER A 187 0.66 19.11 -17.69
C SER A 187 0.01 18.13 -16.74
N GLY A 188 0.68 17.03 -16.34
CA GLY A 188 0.12 16.08 -15.36
C GLY A 188 -0.15 16.70 -14.00
N PHE A 189 0.69 17.65 -13.56
CA PHE A 189 0.43 18.45 -12.36
C PHE A 189 -0.82 19.34 -12.51
N HIS A 190 -0.94 20.05 -13.64
CA HIS A 190 -2.11 20.90 -13.92
C HIS A 190 -3.40 20.07 -14.03
N PHE A 191 -3.37 18.90 -14.69
CA PHE A 191 -4.51 17.99 -14.76
C PHE A 191 -4.89 17.41 -13.40
N SER A 192 -3.90 17.09 -12.56
CA SER A 192 -4.15 16.61 -11.20
C SER A 192 -4.83 17.69 -10.34
N ILE A 193 -4.40 18.95 -10.46
CA ILE A 193 -5.05 20.10 -9.81
C ILE A 193 -6.46 20.29 -10.36
N LEU A 194 -6.63 20.29 -11.68
CA LEU A 194 -7.93 20.44 -12.33
C LEU A 194 -8.90 19.34 -11.87
N PHE A 195 -8.44 18.09 -11.85
CA PHE A 195 -9.21 16.95 -11.37
C PHE A 195 -9.58 17.11 -9.89
N PHE A 196 -8.66 17.57 -9.04
CA PHE A 196 -8.94 17.81 -7.63
C PHE A 196 -9.98 18.92 -7.43
N ILE A 197 -9.86 20.02 -8.19
CA ILE A 197 -10.84 21.12 -8.19
C ILE A 197 -12.20 20.62 -8.66
N LEU A 198 -12.28 19.91 -9.78
CA LEU A 198 -13.52 19.34 -10.32
C LEU A 198 -14.15 18.36 -9.34
N ASN A 199 -13.37 17.46 -8.74
CA ASN A 199 -13.86 16.49 -7.76
C ASN A 199 -14.35 17.20 -6.49
N PHE A 200 -13.67 18.26 -6.05
CA PHE A 200 -14.12 19.08 -4.93
C PHE A 200 -15.43 19.82 -5.23
N MET A 201 -15.58 20.36 -6.44
CA MET A 201 -16.82 20.99 -6.91
C MET A 201 -17.95 19.95 -7.02
N LEU A 202 -17.71 18.80 -7.63
CA LEU A 202 -18.68 17.72 -7.81
C LEU A 202 -19.12 17.12 -6.48
N LYS A 203 -18.23 16.99 -5.48
CA LYS A 203 -18.61 16.54 -4.13
C LYS A 203 -19.52 17.51 -3.39
N LYS A 204 -19.44 18.82 -3.69
CA LYS A 204 -20.33 19.84 -3.13
C LYS A 204 -21.68 19.88 -3.84
N ILE A 205 -21.73 19.44 -5.10
CA ILE A 205 -22.98 19.21 -5.81
C ILE A 205 -23.58 17.93 -5.23
N LYS A 206 -24.45 18.07 -4.23
CA LYS A 206 -25.43 17.02 -3.93
C LYS A 206 -26.21 16.83 -5.22
N PHE A 207 -25.91 15.78 -5.98
CA PHE A 207 -26.80 15.35 -7.04
C PHE A 207 -28.16 15.06 -6.40
N THR A 208 -29.06 16.02 -6.52
CA THR A 208 -30.48 15.80 -6.25
C THR A 208 -30.90 14.64 -7.14
N LYS A 209 -31.72 13.77 -6.57
CA LYS A 209 -31.97 12.38 -6.96
C LYS A 209 -32.68 12.18 -8.31
N ASN A 210 -32.57 13.12 -9.26
CA ASN A 210 -33.37 13.17 -10.49
C ASN A 210 -32.58 13.02 -11.80
N ILE A 211 -31.29 12.63 -11.76
CA ILE A 211 -30.57 12.31 -13.02
C ILE A 211 -30.97 10.94 -13.57
N SER A 212 -31.52 10.03 -12.76
CA SER A 212 -32.02 8.76 -13.30
C SER A 212 -33.26 8.91 -14.20
N GLU A 213 -34.00 10.01 -14.10
CA GLU A 213 -35.15 10.28 -14.98
C GLU A 213 -34.75 10.84 -16.35
N ALA A 214 -33.53 11.39 -16.49
CA ALA A 214 -33.05 11.95 -17.76
C ALA A 214 -32.30 10.93 -18.65
N ILE A 215 -32.01 9.72 -18.14
CA ILE A 215 -31.28 8.66 -18.87
C ILE A 215 -32.24 7.60 -19.44
N THR A 216 -33.54 7.67 -19.12
CA THR A 216 -34.58 6.77 -19.65
C THR A 216 -35.52 7.47 -20.62
N LEU A 217 -34.97 8.14 -21.64
CA LEU A 217 -35.66 8.52 -22.88
C LEU A 217 -34.76 8.23 -24.08
#